data_AF-A0A139NXN8-F1
#
_entry.id   AF-A0A139NXN8-F1
#
_cell.length_a   1.000
_cell.length_b   1.000
_cell.length_c   1.000
_cell.angle_alpha   90.00
_cell.angle_beta   90.00
_cell.angle_gamma   90.00
#
_symmetry.space_group_name_H-M   'P 1'
#
loop_
_entity.id
_entity.type
_entity.pdbx_description
1 polymer ?
#
loop_
_entity_poly.entity_id
_entity_poly.type
_entity_poly.pdbx_seq_one_letter_code
_entity_poly.pdbx_strand_id
1 'polypeptide(L)'
;MTIITSKANSVVKNAKKLHQKKYRKSAYLIEGWHLFEEAVQAGVTIEKIFALESYRDQLAAFSQTIWVSEEILRDLADTQTPQGIVAVIQKEEVGLPDFRQGKYLFLEDVQDPGNVGTMIRTADAAGFTGVIVSDKSADIYSLKTLRSMQGSHFHLPIYRLPLATFVEEAKKSNLPILATTLSRESKDYREFSPLENFVLVMGNEGQGISSVMTESADQLVHIGMKGRAESLNVAVAAGILMFYFS
;
A
#
# COMPACT_ATOMS: atom_id res chain seq x y z
N MET A 1 11.29 -19.84 -30.71
CA MET A 1 11.26 -19.15 -29.39
C MET A 1 11.13 -20.21 -28.31
N THR A 2 11.74 -19.99 -27.14
CA THR A 2 11.86 -21.02 -26.10
C THR A 2 10.92 -20.70 -24.94
N ILE A 3 10.00 -21.62 -24.64
CA ILE A 3 9.16 -21.57 -23.43
C ILE A 3 9.98 -22.10 -22.26
N ILE A 4 10.08 -21.35 -21.18
CA ILE A 4 10.77 -21.80 -19.98
C ILE A 4 9.83 -22.69 -19.17
N THR A 5 10.24 -23.93 -18.97
CA THR A 5 9.50 -24.95 -18.21
C THR A 5 10.19 -25.36 -16.91
N SER A 6 11.45 -24.94 -16.70
CA SER A 6 12.25 -25.38 -15.55
C SER A 6 12.39 -24.31 -14.48
N LYS A 7 12.06 -24.67 -13.24
CA LYS A 7 12.30 -23.84 -12.04
C LYS A 7 13.78 -23.58 -11.77
N ALA A 8 14.67 -24.39 -12.36
CA ALA A 8 16.11 -24.19 -12.22
C ALA A 8 16.64 -23.04 -13.10
N ASN A 9 15.84 -22.54 -14.04
CA ASN A 9 16.22 -21.42 -14.90
C ASN A 9 16.58 -20.18 -14.04
N SER A 10 17.74 -19.57 -14.32
CA SER A 10 18.28 -18.47 -13.51
C SER A 10 17.35 -17.26 -13.45
N VAL A 11 16.64 -16.95 -14.55
CA VAL A 11 15.72 -15.82 -14.64
C VAL A 11 14.49 -16.05 -13.76
N VAL A 12 13.91 -17.26 -13.82
CA VAL A 12 12.79 -17.67 -12.94
C VAL A 12 13.20 -17.65 -11.48
N LYS A 13 14.37 -18.22 -11.13
CA LYS A 13 14.89 -18.22 -9.75
C LYS A 13 15.07 -16.81 -9.21
N ASN A 14 15.59 -15.89 -10.03
CA ASN A 14 15.81 -14.51 -9.62
C ASN A 14 14.50 -13.76 -9.42
N ALA A 15 13.49 -13.97 -10.29
CA ALA A 15 12.15 -13.45 -10.08
C ALA A 15 11.53 -14.04 -8.79
N LYS A 16 11.59 -15.35 -8.58
CA LYS A 16 11.02 -16.00 -7.39
C LYS A 16 11.60 -15.48 -6.07
N LYS A 17 12.90 -15.12 -6.05
CA LYS A 17 13.52 -14.49 -4.87
C LYS A 17 12.80 -13.21 -4.42
N LEU A 18 12.20 -12.45 -5.33
CA LEU A 18 11.47 -11.22 -5.03
C LEU A 18 10.21 -11.45 -4.17
N HIS A 19 9.78 -12.69 -3.94
CA HIS A 19 8.81 -13.03 -2.88
C HIS A 19 9.31 -12.67 -1.48
N GLN A 20 10.63 -12.66 -1.25
CA GLN A 20 11.21 -12.33 0.06
C GLN A 20 11.71 -10.89 0.10
N LYS A 21 11.35 -10.15 1.16
CA LYS A 21 11.66 -8.72 1.36
C LYS A 21 13.13 -8.38 1.16
N LYS A 22 14.05 -9.21 1.66
CA LYS A 22 15.51 -8.98 1.56
C LYS A 22 16.05 -8.89 0.13
N TYR A 23 15.32 -9.43 -0.86
CA TYR A 23 15.71 -9.36 -2.27
C TYR A 23 15.02 -8.20 -3.03
N ARG A 24 14.00 -7.55 -2.45
CA ARG A 24 13.29 -6.40 -3.04
C ARG A 24 14.05 -5.08 -2.82
N LYS A 25 15.30 -5.02 -3.29
CA LYS A 25 16.14 -3.82 -3.19
C LYS A 25 15.77 -2.78 -4.24
N SER A 26 15.74 -3.19 -5.50
CA SER A 26 15.50 -2.32 -6.67
C SER A 26 14.29 -2.74 -7.50
N ALA A 27 13.62 -3.84 -7.16
CA ALA A 27 12.48 -4.36 -7.92
C ALA A 27 11.53 -5.18 -7.05
N TYR A 28 10.31 -5.37 -7.52
CA TYR A 28 9.29 -6.20 -6.89
C TYR A 28 8.42 -6.91 -7.94
N LEU A 29 7.62 -7.89 -7.52
CA LEU A 29 6.70 -8.61 -8.39
C LEU A 29 5.30 -8.02 -8.28
N ILE A 30 4.62 -7.92 -9.42
CA ILE A 30 3.17 -7.78 -9.50
C ILE A 30 2.57 -9.00 -10.20
N GLU A 31 1.33 -9.30 -9.88
CA GLU A 31 0.61 -10.46 -10.41
C GLU A 31 -0.75 -10.03 -10.96
N GLY A 32 -1.11 -10.56 -12.13
CA GLY A 32 -2.42 -10.34 -12.74
C GLY A 32 -2.46 -9.22 -13.77
N TRP A 33 -3.45 -9.30 -14.68
CA TRP A 33 -3.59 -8.39 -15.80
C TRP A 33 -3.88 -6.97 -15.36
N HIS A 34 -4.76 -6.80 -14.38
CA HIS A 34 -5.14 -5.47 -13.91
C HIS A 34 -3.92 -4.70 -13.38
N LEU A 35 -3.10 -5.29 -12.49
CA LEU A 35 -1.90 -4.60 -12.00
C LEU A 35 -0.87 -4.35 -13.11
N PHE A 36 -0.78 -5.25 -14.09
CA PHE A 36 0.08 -5.04 -15.25
C PHE A 36 -0.39 -3.85 -16.10
N GLU A 37 -1.69 -3.73 -16.34
CA GLU A 37 -2.28 -2.60 -17.06
C GLU A 37 -2.09 -1.28 -16.31
N GLU A 38 -2.30 -1.27 -14.99
CA GLU A 38 -2.03 -0.11 -14.13
C GLU A 38 -0.55 0.32 -14.24
N ALA A 39 0.39 -0.64 -14.22
CA ALA A 39 1.81 -0.36 -14.39
C ALA A 39 2.13 0.25 -15.77
N VAL A 40 1.51 -0.28 -16.83
CA VAL A 40 1.66 0.26 -18.19
C VAL A 40 1.11 1.67 -18.29
N GLN A 41 -0.08 1.93 -17.72
CA GLN A 41 -0.73 3.24 -17.74
C GLN A 41 0.06 4.28 -16.94
N ALA A 42 0.61 3.89 -15.79
CA ALA A 42 1.47 4.75 -14.98
C ALA A 42 2.85 5.02 -15.61
N GLY A 43 3.24 4.26 -16.65
CA GLY A 43 4.51 4.42 -17.33
C GLY A 43 5.73 3.99 -16.51
N VAL A 44 5.53 3.15 -15.49
CA VAL A 44 6.64 2.65 -14.66
C VAL A 44 7.51 1.66 -15.43
N THR A 45 8.78 1.52 -15.02
CA THR A 45 9.70 0.60 -15.70
C THR A 45 9.37 -0.86 -15.39
N ILE A 46 8.85 -1.57 -16.39
CA ILE A 46 8.63 -3.02 -16.37
C ILE A 46 9.88 -3.74 -16.85
N GLU A 47 10.65 -4.34 -15.93
CA GLU A 47 11.92 -5.01 -16.26
C GLU A 47 11.72 -6.31 -17.04
N LYS A 48 10.74 -7.12 -16.64
CA LYS A 48 10.47 -8.47 -17.20
C LYS A 48 8.99 -8.79 -17.07
N ILE A 49 8.47 -9.51 -18.05
CA ILE A 49 7.10 -10.04 -18.03
C ILE A 49 7.20 -11.55 -18.18
N PHE A 50 6.60 -12.31 -17.27
CA PHE A 50 6.45 -13.75 -17.37
C PHE A 50 4.99 -14.03 -17.73
N ALA A 51 4.76 -14.63 -18.89
CA ALA A 51 3.40 -14.85 -19.39
C ALA A 51 3.24 -16.21 -20.06
N LEU A 52 2.00 -16.70 -20.11
CA LEU A 52 1.66 -17.86 -20.92
C LEU A 52 1.65 -17.49 -22.40
N GLU A 53 2.10 -18.42 -23.24
CA GLU A 53 2.18 -18.20 -24.70
C GLU A 53 0.82 -17.89 -25.35
N SER A 54 -0.30 -18.30 -24.73
CA SER A 54 -1.66 -17.96 -25.17
C SER A 54 -1.91 -16.45 -25.26
N TYR A 55 -1.10 -15.62 -24.60
CA TYR A 55 -1.22 -14.17 -24.58
C TYR A 55 -0.21 -13.46 -25.49
N ARG A 56 0.36 -14.18 -26.45
CA ARG A 56 1.37 -13.68 -27.41
C ARG A 56 0.96 -12.39 -28.10
N ASP A 57 -0.25 -12.35 -28.65
CA ASP A 57 -0.68 -11.21 -29.45
C ASP A 57 -0.91 -9.96 -28.61
N GLN A 58 -1.40 -10.12 -27.37
CA GLN A 58 -1.60 -9.02 -26.42
C GLN A 58 -0.27 -8.41 -25.95
N LEU A 59 0.79 -9.22 -25.87
CA LEU A 59 2.10 -8.78 -25.38
C LEU A 59 3.14 -8.58 -26.51
N ALA A 60 2.70 -8.53 -27.77
CA ALA A 60 3.60 -8.41 -28.93
C ALA A 60 4.49 -7.16 -28.87
N ALA A 61 4.00 -6.08 -28.25
CA ALA A 61 4.76 -4.83 -28.07
C ALA A 61 5.82 -4.90 -26.96
N PHE A 62 5.81 -5.93 -26.11
CA PHE A 62 6.67 -6.03 -24.94
C PHE A 62 7.80 -7.04 -25.17
N SER A 63 8.90 -6.56 -25.75
CA SER A 63 10.09 -7.39 -26.09
C SER A 63 10.74 -8.11 -24.89
N GLN A 64 10.54 -7.59 -23.68
CA GLN A 64 11.01 -8.17 -22.41
C GLN A 64 10.12 -9.30 -21.88
N THR A 65 9.18 -9.80 -22.69
CA THR A 65 8.30 -10.92 -22.35
C THR A 65 9.03 -12.26 -22.45
N ILE A 66 8.89 -13.04 -21.40
CA ILE A 66 9.44 -14.37 -21.22
C ILE A 66 8.26 -15.34 -21.16
N TRP A 67 8.16 -16.19 -22.17
CA TRP A 67 7.12 -17.21 -22.24
C TRP A 67 7.44 -18.36 -21.29
N VAL A 68 6.49 -18.70 -20.42
CA VAL A 68 6.66 -19.74 -19.39
C VAL A 68 5.53 -20.75 -19.42
N SER A 69 5.77 -21.95 -18.87
CA SER A 69 4.68 -22.91 -18.63
C SER A 69 3.76 -22.45 -17.48
N GLU A 70 2.56 -23.03 -17.41
CA GLU A 70 1.64 -22.82 -16.29
C GLU A 70 2.26 -23.16 -14.93
N GLU A 71 3.11 -24.20 -14.88
CA GLU A 71 3.80 -24.60 -13.66
C GLU A 71 4.74 -23.50 -13.16
N ILE A 72 5.52 -22.90 -14.06
CA ILE A 72 6.42 -21.80 -13.73
C ILE A 72 5.63 -20.55 -13.35
N LEU A 73 4.54 -20.26 -14.05
CA LEU A 73 3.68 -19.12 -13.70
C LEU A 73 3.08 -19.29 -12.30
N ARG A 74 2.57 -20.48 -11.96
CA ARG A 74 2.10 -20.82 -10.59
C ARG A 74 3.20 -20.72 -9.56
N ASP A 75 4.43 -21.09 -9.91
CA ASP A 75 5.57 -20.94 -9.02
C ASP A 75 5.87 -19.45 -8.74
N LEU A 76 5.73 -18.57 -9.73
CA LEU A 76 5.99 -17.14 -9.58
C LEU A 76 4.83 -16.36 -8.93
N ALA A 77 3.61 -16.85 -9.04
CA ALA A 77 2.41 -16.25 -8.44
C ALA A 77 2.27 -16.53 -6.93
N ASP A 78 1.38 -15.79 -6.28
CA ASP A 78 0.92 -16.01 -4.89
C ASP A 78 -0.53 -16.55 -4.86
N THR A 79 -1.32 -16.31 -5.92
CA THR A 79 -2.69 -16.82 -5.99
C THR A 79 -2.76 -18.29 -6.40
N GLN A 80 -3.86 -18.97 -6.01
CA GLN A 80 -4.09 -20.37 -6.38
C GLN A 80 -4.36 -20.56 -7.88
N THR A 81 -4.96 -19.55 -8.52
CA THR A 81 -5.32 -19.53 -9.94
C THR A 81 -4.75 -18.27 -10.60
N PRO A 82 -3.46 -18.29 -11.00
CA PRO A 82 -2.82 -17.12 -11.60
C PRO A 82 -3.47 -16.74 -12.93
N GLN A 83 -3.61 -15.43 -13.19
CA GLN A 83 -4.32 -14.91 -14.36
C GLN A 83 -3.50 -14.95 -15.67
N GLY A 84 -2.39 -15.66 -15.70
CA GLY A 84 -1.58 -15.81 -16.92
C GLY A 84 -0.37 -14.88 -17.05
N ILE A 85 -0.19 -13.92 -16.13
CA ILE A 85 0.88 -12.92 -16.19
C ILE A 85 1.43 -12.57 -14.80
N VAL A 86 2.76 -12.44 -14.72
CA VAL A 86 3.51 -11.91 -13.57
C VAL A 86 4.58 -10.96 -14.13
N ALA A 87 4.76 -9.79 -13.56
CA ALA A 87 5.76 -8.83 -14.01
C ALA A 87 6.72 -8.42 -12.89
N VAL A 88 7.95 -8.11 -13.26
CA VAL A 88 8.96 -7.51 -12.39
C VAL A 88 8.99 -6.01 -12.66
N ILE A 89 8.67 -5.23 -11.64
CA ILE A 89 8.62 -3.77 -11.69
C ILE A 89 9.85 -3.21 -11.00
N GLN A 90 10.50 -2.23 -11.62
CA GLN A 90 11.57 -1.48 -10.98
C GLN A 90 10.97 -0.65 -9.84
N LYS A 91 11.60 -0.72 -8.68
CA LYS A 91 11.22 0.06 -7.51
C LYS A 91 11.75 1.48 -7.67
N GLU A 92 10.86 2.46 -7.55
CA GLU A 92 11.23 3.87 -7.51
C GLU A 92 11.70 4.28 -6.11
N GLU A 93 12.67 5.18 -6.05
CA GLU A 93 13.08 5.82 -4.81
C GLU A 93 12.11 6.97 -4.52
N VAL A 94 11.34 6.82 -3.45
CA VAL A 94 10.48 7.90 -2.95
C VAL A 94 11.30 8.74 -1.97
N GLY A 95 11.29 10.05 -2.16
CA GLY A 95 11.93 11.00 -1.24
C GLY A 95 11.20 11.09 0.10
N LEU A 96 11.44 12.17 0.85
CA LEU A 96 10.67 12.46 2.06
C LEU A 96 9.33 13.13 1.68
N PRO A 97 8.26 12.90 2.46
CA PRO A 97 7.01 13.62 2.27
C PRO A 97 7.20 15.11 2.57
N ASP A 98 6.48 15.95 1.82
CA ASP A 98 6.44 17.40 2.03
C ASP A 98 5.22 17.79 2.89
N PHE A 99 5.40 17.88 4.21
CA PHE A 99 4.30 18.17 5.13
C PHE A 99 3.82 19.63 5.15
N ARG A 100 4.22 20.48 4.19
CA ARG A 100 3.76 21.88 4.14
C ARG A 100 2.27 22.02 3.83
N GLN A 101 1.71 21.10 3.03
CA GLN A 101 0.31 21.10 2.62
C GLN A 101 -0.13 19.70 2.16
N GLY A 102 -1.43 19.43 2.20
CA GLY A 102 -2.02 18.20 1.72
C GLY A 102 -2.65 17.34 2.82
N LYS A 103 -3.30 16.25 2.36
CA LYS A 103 -4.01 15.28 3.19
C LYS A 103 -3.18 14.01 3.24
N TYR A 104 -2.71 13.62 4.41
CA TYR A 104 -1.86 12.43 4.55
C TYR A 104 -2.53 11.39 5.44
N LEU A 105 -2.29 10.12 5.14
CA LEU A 105 -2.68 9.01 5.98
C LEU A 105 -1.43 8.44 6.62
N PHE A 106 -1.38 8.34 7.95
CA PHE A 106 -0.31 7.65 8.67
C PHE A 106 -0.84 6.35 9.26
N LEU A 107 -0.24 5.22 8.87
CA LEU A 107 -0.54 3.91 9.41
C LEU A 107 0.47 3.57 10.51
N GLU A 108 0.03 3.64 11.77
CA GLU A 108 0.86 3.34 12.94
C GLU A 108 0.79 1.85 13.26
N ASP A 109 1.86 1.14 12.89
CA ASP A 109 2.09 -0.26 13.20
C ASP A 109 0.94 -1.20 12.75
N VAL A 110 0.28 -0.88 11.64
CA VAL A 110 -0.81 -1.71 11.05
C VAL A 110 -0.21 -2.96 10.40
N GLN A 111 -0.64 -4.14 10.86
CA GLN A 111 0.08 -5.38 10.55
C GLN A 111 -0.58 -6.23 9.46
N ASP A 112 -1.88 -6.13 9.22
CA ASP A 112 -2.51 -6.91 8.15
C ASP A 112 -2.24 -6.28 6.77
N PRO A 113 -1.62 -7.03 5.83
CA PRO A 113 -1.39 -6.56 4.46
C PRO A 113 -2.66 -6.15 3.70
N GLY A 114 -3.79 -6.80 4.00
CA GLY A 114 -5.08 -6.50 3.37
C GLY A 114 -5.61 -5.14 3.80
N ASN A 115 -5.60 -4.87 5.11
CA ASN A 115 -5.97 -3.58 5.69
C ASN A 115 -5.07 -2.46 5.16
N VAL A 116 -3.73 -2.65 5.19
CA VAL A 116 -2.77 -1.66 4.67
C VAL A 116 -3.08 -1.33 3.20
N GLY A 117 -3.21 -2.34 2.35
CA GLY A 117 -3.46 -2.11 0.93
C GLY A 117 -4.84 -1.48 0.66
N THR A 118 -5.86 -1.87 1.41
CA THR A 118 -7.21 -1.28 1.32
C THR A 118 -7.19 0.19 1.72
N MET A 119 -6.50 0.55 2.80
CA MET A 119 -6.38 1.93 3.25
C MET A 119 -5.59 2.80 2.29
N ILE A 120 -4.50 2.29 1.68
CA ILE A 120 -3.77 3.00 0.63
C ILE A 120 -4.66 3.26 -0.58
N ARG A 121 -5.37 2.23 -1.06
CA ARG A 121 -6.32 2.37 -2.16
C ARG A 121 -7.43 3.38 -1.85
N THR A 122 -7.91 3.38 -0.62
CA THR A 122 -8.96 4.30 -0.19
C THR A 122 -8.45 5.73 -0.06
N ALA A 123 -7.20 5.92 0.38
CA ALA A 123 -6.54 7.22 0.41
C ALA A 123 -6.37 7.80 -1.00
N ASP A 124 -5.93 6.98 -1.95
CA ASP A 124 -5.84 7.35 -3.38
C ASP A 124 -7.20 7.80 -3.91
N ALA A 125 -8.25 6.98 -3.68
CA ALA A 125 -9.61 7.31 -4.09
C ALA A 125 -10.20 8.56 -3.40
N ALA A 126 -9.77 8.87 -2.18
CA ALA A 126 -10.20 10.05 -1.42
C ALA A 126 -9.36 11.31 -1.73
N GLY A 127 -8.42 11.25 -2.69
CA GLY A 127 -7.60 12.39 -3.10
C GLY A 127 -6.56 12.80 -2.05
N PHE A 128 -6.07 11.84 -1.25
CA PHE A 128 -4.96 12.10 -0.34
C PHE A 128 -3.68 12.39 -1.13
N THR A 129 -2.79 13.17 -0.52
CA THR A 129 -1.49 13.56 -1.10
C THR A 129 -0.45 12.45 -0.94
N GLY A 130 -0.58 11.60 0.08
CA GLY A 130 0.31 10.46 0.28
C GLY A 130 -0.07 9.61 1.48
N VAL A 131 0.54 8.43 1.56
CA VAL A 131 0.41 7.52 2.71
C VAL A 131 1.78 7.32 3.33
N ILE A 132 1.85 7.36 4.65
CA ILE A 132 3.03 7.05 5.44
C ILE A 132 2.73 5.77 6.22
N VAL A 133 3.65 4.81 6.16
CA VAL A 133 3.57 3.59 6.96
C VAL A 133 4.73 3.54 7.95
N SER A 134 4.45 3.16 9.19
CA SER A 134 5.50 3.01 10.20
C SER A 134 6.45 1.84 9.89
N ASP A 135 7.58 1.76 10.59
CA ASP A 135 8.55 0.67 10.40
C ASP A 135 7.97 -0.73 10.65
N LYS A 136 7.06 -0.86 11.63
CA LYS A 136 6.45 -2.15 11.98
C LYS A 136 5.18 -2.46 11.18
N SER A 137 4.72 -1.51 10.36
CA SER A 137 3.60 -1.75 9.47
C SER A 137 3.95 -2.76 8.38
N ALA A 138 2.93 -3.46 7.88
CA ALA A 138 3.06 -4.50 6.86
C ALA A 138 3.89 -4.04 5.65
N ASP A 139 4.52 -5.00 4.96
CA ASP A 139 5.30 -4.70 3.77
C ASP A 139 4.40 -4.33 2.59
N ILE A 140 4.56 -3.12 2.08
CA ILE A 140 3.75 -2.58 0.97
C ILE A 140 4.04 -3.29 -0.36
N TYR A 141 5.20 -3.93 -0.50
CA TYR A 141 5.60 -4.67 -1.71
C TYR A 141 5.36 -6.18 -1.60
N SER A 142 4.62 -6.65 -0.59
CA SER A 142 4.14 -8.04 -0.59
C SER A 142 3.03 -8.21 -1.63
N LEU A 143 2.95 -9.38 -2.26
CA LEU A 143 1.92 -9.66 -3.28
C LEU A 143 0.50 -9.51 -2.71
N LYS A 144 0.27 -9.87 -1.45
CA LYS A 144 -1.01 -9.66 -0.77
C LYS A 144 -1.35 -8.16 -0.63
N THR A 145 -0.37 -7.32 -0.26
CA THR A 145 -0.60 -5.86 -0.15
C THR A 145 -0.84 -5.24 -1.51
N LEU A 146 0.01 -5.54 -2.50
CA LEU A 146 -0.10 -5.01 -3.87
C LEU A 146 -1.45 -5.36 -4.51
N ARG A 147 -1.89 -6.60 -4.33
CA ARG A 147 -3.22 -7.05 -4.77
C ARG A 147 -4.35 -6.31 -4.05
N SER A 148 -4.16 -5.91 -2.80
CA SER A 148 -5.18 -5.14 -2.06
C SER A 148 -5.18 -3.66 -2.47
N MET A 149 -4.03 -3.11 -2.88
CA MET A 149 -3.88 -1.74 -3.39
C MET A 149 -4.46 -1.55 -4.79
N GLN A 150 -4.54 -2.60 -5.62
CA GLN A 150 -5.14 -2.54 -6.97
C GLN A 150 -4.59 -1.38 -7.82
N GLY A 151 -3.27 -1.21 -7.86
CA GLY A 151 -2.63 -0.18 -8.69
C GLY A 151 -2.29 1.10 -7.95
N SER A 152 -3.03 1.51 -6.90
CA SER A 152 -2.90 2.82 -6.23
C SER A 152 -1.48 3.24 -5.82
N HIS A 153 -0.58 2.30 -5.51
CA HIS A 153 0.84 2.60 -5.27
C HIS A 153 1.59 3.24 -6.45
N PHE A 154 1.03 3.23 -7.66
CA PHE A 154 1.56 3.92 -8.84
C PHE A 154 1.09 5.37 -8.95
N HIS A 155 0.01 5.73 -8.27
CA HIS A 155 -0.62 7.06 -8.36
C HIS A 155 -0.39 7.90 -7.10
N LEU A 156 -0.29 7.22 -5.96
CA LEU A 156 -0.15 7.83 -4.64
C LEU A 156 1.20 7.47 -4.02
N PRO A 157 2.06 8.44 -3.66
CA PRO A 157 3.34 8.15 -3.05
C PRO A 157 3.17 7.54 -1.65
N ILE A 158 3.91 6.45 -1.41
CA ILE A 158 3.90 5.73 -0.13
C ILE A 158 5.29 5.85 0.51
N TYR A 159 5.33 6.49 1.67
CA TYR A 159 6.53 6.74 2.46
C TYR A 159 6.63 5.74 3.60
N ARG A 160 7.86 5.44 4.03
CA ARG A 160 8.10 4.70 5.28
C ARG A 160 8.94 5.56 6.21
N LEU A 161 8.36 5.89 7.37
CA LEU A 161 9.01 6.72 8.38
C LEU A 161 8.84 6.10 9.78
N PRO A 162 9.85 6.17 10.65
CA PRO A 162 9.67 5.92 12.08
C PRO A 162 8.66 6.91 12.68
N LEU A 163 7.90 6.47 13.69
CA LEU A 163 6.90 7.29 14.37
C LEU A 163 7.48 8.62 14.87
N ALA A 164 8.66 8.58 15.51
CA ALA A 164 9.32 9.77 16.03
C ALA A 164 9.64 10.80 14.94
N THR A 165 10.20 10.34 13.81
CA THR A 165 10.52 11.19 12.66
C THR A 165 9.24 11.79 12.05
N PHE A 166 8.19 10.98 11.89
CA PHE A 166 6.91 11.48 11.40
C PHE A 166 6.35 12.61 12.29
N VAL A 167 6.26 12.38 13.60
CA VAL A 167 5.74 13.37 14.55
C VAL A 167 6.57 14.66 14.53
N GLU A 168 7.90 14.53 14.50
CA GLU A 168 8.81 15.67 14.44
C GLU A 168 8.56 16.52 13.18
N GLU A 169 8.50 15.90 12.00
CA GLU A 169 8.35 16.60 10.73
C GLU A 169 6.94 17.20 10.54
N ALA A 170 5.89 16.51 11.01
CA ALA A 170 4.54 17.05 11.02
C ALA A 170 4.42 18.30 11.92
N LYS A 171 5.00 18.24 13.13
CA LYS A 171 5.03 19.38 14.06
C LYS A 171 5.84 20.56 13.52
N LYS A 172 7.03 20.31 12.94
CA LYS A 172 7.84 21.36 12.29
C LYS A 172 7.07 22.09 11.19
N SER A 173 6.21 21.37 10.48
CA SER A 173 5.41 21.91 9.37
C SER A 173 4.06 22.48 9.80
N ASN A 174 3.72 22.43 11.09
CA ASN A 174 2.41 22.78 11.64
C ASN A 174 1.24 22.06 10.95
N LEU A 175 1.46 20.81 10.53
CA LEU A 175 0.43 19.99 9.90
C LEU A 175 -0.40 19.27 10.98
N PRO A 176 -1.70 19.56 11.13
CA PRO A 176 -2.51 18.99 12.21
C PRO A 176 -2.56 17.47 12.18
N ILE A 177 -2.34 16.83 13.33
CA ILE A 177 -2.42 15.37 13.51
C ILE A 177 -3.77 15.02 14.13
N LEU A 178 -4.62 14.34 13.35
CA LEU A 178 -5.88 13.75 13.79
C LEU A 178 -5.68 12.26 14.07
N ALA A 179 -5.60 11.86 15.34
CA ALA A 179 -5.34 10.47 15.70
C ALA A 179 -6.59 9.71 16.13
N THR A 180 -6.82 8.54 15.53
CA THR A 180 -8.03 7.75 15.82
C THR A 180 -7.86 6.89 17.07
N THR A 181 -8.73 7.07 18.05
CA THR A 181 -8.72 6.29 19.29
C THR A 181 -10.09 6.30 19.96
N LEU A 182 -10.43 5.25 20.72
CA LEU A 182 -11.65 5.19 21.53
C LEU A 182 -11.45 5.75 22.95
N SER A 183 -10.40 6.58 23.16
CA SER A 183 -10.15 7.27 24.43
C SER A 183 -11.35 8.13 24.84
N ARG A 184 -11.57 8.31 26.15
CA ARG A 184 -12.59 9.23 26.70
C ARG A 184 -12.34 10.69 26.32
N GLU A 185 -11.11 11.03 25.98
CA GLU A 185 -10.70 12.37 25.54
C GLU A 185 -10.92 12.60 24.05
N SER A 186 -11.26 11.54 23.29
CA SER A 186 -11.58 11.65 21.88
C SER A 186 -12.96 12.27 21.65
N LYS A 187 -13.08 13.03 20.57
CA LYS A 187 -14.35 13.61 20.11
C LYS A 187 -14.89 12.86 18.91
N ASP A 188 -16.20 12.92 18.72
CA ASP A 188 -16.79 12.29 17.55
C ASP A 188 -16.33 13.04 16.29
N TYR A 189 -15.96 12.30 15.24
CA TYR A 189 -15.46 12.87 13.99
C TYR A 189 -16.39 13.93 13.37
N ARG A 190 -17.70 13.85 13.64
CA ARG A 190 -18.70 14.80 13.14
C ARG A 190 -18.68 16.16 13.84
N GLU A 191 -17.96 16.27 14.95
CA GLU A 191 -17.75 17.56 15.64
C GLU A 191 -16.69 18.42 14.94
N PHE A 192 -15.96 17.84 13.99
CA PHE A 192 -14.91 18.50 13.25
C PHE A 192 -15.41 18.95 11.87
N SER A 193 -14.99 20.13 11.46
CA SER A 193 -15.14 20.58 10.07
C SER A 193 -14.06 19.93 9.20
N PRO A 194 -14.32 19.67 7.91
CA PRO A 194 -13.31 19.23 6.96
C PRO A 194 -12.09 20.15 6.97
N LEU A 195 -10.90 19.56 6.80
CA LEU A 195 -9.62 20.26 6.80
C LEU A 195 -8.94 20.10 5.44
N GLU A 196 -8.36 21.19 4.94
CA GLU A 196 -7.59 21.14 3.69
C GLU A 196 -6.22 20.47 3.86
N ASN A 197 -5.62 20.61 5.06
CA ASN A 197 -4.29 20.09 5.37
C ASN A 197 -4.34 19.37 6.72
N PHE A 198 -4.04 18.08 6.74
CA PHE A 198 -4.01 17.28 7.96
C PHE A 198 -3.30 15.95 7.72
N VAL A 199 -2.92 15.30 8.81
CA VAL A 199 -2.58 13.88 8.84
C VAL A 199 -3.65 13.13 9.63
N LEU A 200 -4.29 12.14 9.00
CA LEU A 200 -5.13 11.17 9.69
C LEU A 200 -4.28 9.98 10.12
N VAL A 201 -4.28 9.65 11.41
CA VAL A 201 -3.53 8.52 11.95
C VAL A 201 -4.47 7.36 12.27
N MET A 202 -4.19 6.21 11.66
CA MET A 202 -4.86 4.94 11.96
C MET A 202 -3.89 4.01 12.71
N GLY A 203 -4.29 3.56 13.89
CA GLY A 203 -3.48 2.71 14.75
C GLY A 203 -3.51 1.22 14.39
N ASN A 204 -2.72 0.44 15.12
CA ASN A 204 -2.69 -1.02 15.03
C ASN A 204 -4.07 -1.62 15.32
N GLU A 205 -4.42 -2.71 14.63
CA GLU A 205 -5.76 -3.32 14.71
C GLU A 205 -6.14 -3.82 16.11
N GLY A 206 -5.16 -4.22 16.92
CA GLY A 206 -5.39 -4.71 18.29
C GLY A 206 -5.01 -3.71 19.37
N GLN A 207 -3.89 -3.00 19.21
CA GLN A 207 -3.34 -2.11 20.24
C GLN A 207 -3.79 -0.65 20.08
N GLY A 208 -4.34 -0.28 18.91
CA GLY A 208 -4.62 1.12 18.58
C GLY A 208 -3.34 1.93 18.38
N ILE A 209 -3.43 3.24 18.63
CA ILE A 209 -2.30 4.17 18.58
C ILE A 209 -1.49 4.12 19.87
N SER A 210 -0.20 4.45 19.80
CA SER A 210 0.66 4.50 20.99
C SER A 210 0.36 5.71 21.89
N SER A 211 0.90 5.68 23.13
CA SER A 211 0.88 6.86 24.01
C SER A 211 1.62 8.04 23.41
N VAL A 212 2.75 7.79 22.72
CA VAL A 212 3.52 8.82 22.01
C VAL A 212 2.67 9.54 20.97
N MET A 213 1.88 8.79 20.20
CA MET A 213 0.95 9.36 19.23
C MET A 213 -0.17 10.12 19.94
N THR A 214 -0.76 9.54 21.00
CA THR A 214 -1.83 10.17 21.78
C THR A 214 -1.42 11.53 22.35
N GLU A 215 -0.21 11.62 22.90
CA GLU A 215 0.36 12.85 23.47
C GLU A 215 0.79 13.87 22.40
N SER A 216 1.03 13.41 21.17
CA SER A 216 1.50 14.26 20.08
C SER A 216 0.41 14.74 19.15
N ALA A 217 -0.77 14.12 19.19
CA ALA A 217 -1.90 14.45 18.34
C ALA A 217 -2.52 15.80 18.73
N ASP A 218 -2.88 16.59 17.73
CA ASP A 218 -3.62 17.83 17.94
C ASP A 218 -5.08 17.54 18.31
N GLN A 219 -5.66 16.47 17.76
CA GLN A 219 -7.00 16.01 18.08
C GLN A 219 -7.06 14.50 18.14
N LEU A 220 -7.79 13.99 19.13
CA LEU A 220 -8.18 12.59 19.22
C LEU A 220 -9.60 12.43 18.67
N VAL A 221 -9.78 11.52 17.73
CA VAL A 221 -11.02 11.38 16.95
C VAL A 221 -11.56 9.95 17.07
N HIS A 222 -12.88 9.80 17.17
CA HIS A 222 -13.55 8.49 17.09
C HIS A 222 -14.78 8.51 16.18
N ILE A 223 -15.22 7.31 15.80
CA ILE A 223 -16.50 7.08 15.12
C ILE A 223 -17.50 6.60 16.17
N GLY A 224 -18.58 7.34 16.40
CA GLY A 224 -19.62 6.95 17.35
C GLY A 224 -20.30 5.62 16.98
N MET A 225 -20.20 4.62 17.87
CA MET A 225 -20.84 3.31 17.69
C MET A 225 -22.26 3.33 18.26
N LYS A 226 -23.28 3.19 17.40
CA LYS A 226 -24.70 3.11 17.83
C LYS A 226 -25.09 1.75 18.42
N GLY A 227 -24.35 0.72 18.04
CA GLY A 227 -24.63 -0.68 18.41
C GLY A 227 -23.81 -1.13 19.62
N ARG A 228 -23.67 -2.45 19.74
CA ARG A 228 -22.87 -3.09 20.81
C ARG A 228 -21.45 -3.45 20.37
N ALA A 229 -21.06 -3.13 19.14
CA ALA A 229 -19.71 -3.36 18.65
C ALA A 229 -18.74 -2.41 19.36
N GLU A 230 -17.59 -2.93 19.78
CA GLU A 230 -16.57 -2.14 20.47
C GLU A 230 -15.74 -1.31 19.49
N SER A 231 -15.51 -1.82 18.28
CA SER A 231 -14.71 -1.16 17.26
C SER A 231 -15.12 -1.58 15.84
N LEU A 232 -14.61 -0.87 14.85
CA LEU A 232 -14.67 -1.24 13.44
C LEU A 232 -13.33 -1.85 13.00
N ASN A 233 -13.36 -2.62 11.92
CA ASN A 233 -12.13 -2.93 11.19
C ASN A 233 -11.42 -1.61 10.79
N VAL A 234 -10.09 -1.56 10.97
CA VAL A 234 -9.31 -0.33 10.78
C VAL A 234 -9.47 0.27 9.37
N ALA A 235 -9.56 -0.56 8.33
CA ALA A 235 -9.71 -0.07 6.95
C ALA A 235 -11.11 0.52 6.71
N VAL A 236 -12.15 -0.04 7.35
CA VAL A 236 -13.51 0.51 7.31
C VAL A 236 -13.56 1.87 8.03
N ALA A 237 -12.97 1.96 9.22
CA ALA A 237 -12.88 3.21 9.96
C ALA A 237 -12.12 4.28 9.18
N ALA A 238 -10.97 3.92 8.61
CA ALA A 238 -10.17 4.81 7.78
C ALA A 238 -10.98 5.32 6.58
N GLY A 239 -11.72 4.44 5.89
CA GLY A 239 -12.56 4.86 4.76
C GLY A 239 -13.64 5.87 5.13
N ILE A 240 -14.33 5.67 6.26
CA ILE A 240 -15.33 6.64 6.75
C ILE A 240 -14.68 8.00 7.01
N LEU A 241 -13.54 8.02 7.70
CA LEU A 241 -12.88 9.25 8.10
C LEU A 241 -12.23 9.97 6.92
N MET A 242 -11.57 9.24 6.03
CA MET A 242 -10.95 9.82 4.83
C MET A 242 -11.98 10.52 3.95
N PHE A 243 -13.12 9.89 3.67
CA PHE A 243 -14.18 10.51 2.85
C PHE A 243 -14.96 11.61 3.57
N TYR A 244 -14.98 11.63 4.91
CA TYR A 244 -15.59 12.71 5.66
C TYR A 244 -14.71 13.97 5.71
N PHE A 245 -13.40 13.79 5.88
CA PHE A 245 -12.44 14.90 6.01
C PHE A 245 -11.88 15.39 4.67
N SER A 246 -11.97 14.60 3.60
CA SER A 246 -11.57 15.01 2.25
C SER A 246 -12.59 15.96 1.63
#